data_AF-A0A2V5MMM9-F1
#
_entry.id   AF-A0A2V5MMM9-F1
#
_cell.length_a   1.000
_cell.length_b   1.000
_cell.length_c   1.000
_cell.angle_alpha   90.00
_cell.angle_beta   90.00
_cell.angle_gamma   90.00
#
_symmetry.space_group_name_H-M   'P 1'
#
loop_
_entity.id
_entity.type
_entity.pdbx_description
1 polymer ?
#
loop_
_entity_poly.entity_id
_entity_poly.type
_entity_poly.pdbx_seq_one_letter_code
_entity_poly.pdbx_strand_id
1 'polypeptide(L)'
;MYRELVSLNAQHQRDELFYAAVDGEMRTTLDNFLRVLIEQPDSLETARLLDYRHSYDYDLRVWNATDPQAPLQSVDKQSGKMSGGENQSPYFVAILASYLRAYQRHESRWKQPSLALVPIDEAFSKMDTGRIRDCIDAIQELDLQGVFSMSTELLRR
;
A
#
# COMPACT_ATOMS: atom_id res chain seq x y z
N MET A 1 15.10 -2.80 14.75
CA MET A 1 16.22 -3.75 14.65
C MET A 1 16.48 -4.30 13.25
N TYR A 2 15.77 -5.31 12.70
CA TYR A 2 16.10 -5.80 11.33
C TYR A 2 16.01 -4.70 10.25
N ARG A 3 15.02 -3.81 10.38
CA ARG A 3 14.89 -2.62 9.53
C ARG A 3 16.10 -1.68 9.63
N GLU A 4 16.60 -1.46 10.84
CA GLU A 4 17.76 -0.58 11.06
C GLU A 4 19.00 -1.18 10.40
N LEU A 5 19.20 -2.50 10.52
CA LEU A 5 20.28 -3.23 9.82
C LEU A 5 20.19 -3.06 8.29
N VAL A 6 19.00 -3.21 7.70
CA VAL A 6 18.80 -3.01 6.25
C VAL A 6 19.05 -1.55 5.85
N SER A 7 18.58 -0.59 6.64
CA SER A 7 18.79 0.84 6.35
C SER A 7 20.26 1.27 6.49
N LEU A 8 20.98 0.73 7.48
CA LEU A 8 22.41 0.98 7.70
C LEU A 8 23.24 0.35 6.58
N ASN A 9 22.84 -0.83 6.10
CA ASN A 9 23.49 -1.46 4.96
C ASN A 9 23.34 -0.63 3.68
N ALA A 10 22.14 -0.07 3.43
CA ALA A 10 21.89 0.79 2.29
C ALA A 10 22.69 2.11 2.33
N GLN A 11 23.09 2.58 3.52
CA GLN A 11 23.88 3.79 3.71
C GLN A 11 25.39 3.55 3.60
N HIS A 12 25.87 2.33 3.88
CA HIS A 12 27.28 1.99 3.71
C HIS A 12 27.61 1.74 2.23
N GLN A 13 28.50 2.57 1.69
CA GLN A 13 29.06 2.39 0.35
C GLN A 13 29.90 1.11 0.27
N ARG A 14 29.98 0.55 -0.95
CA ARG A 14 30.55 -0.74 -1.37
C ARG A 14 31.95 -1.14 -0.84
N ASP A 15 32.68 -0.26 -0.17
CA ASP A 15 34.12 -0.41 0.07
C ASP A 15 34.49 -0.77 1.52
N GLU A 16 33.56 -0.70 2.48
CA GLU A 16 33.79 -1.15 3.87
C GLU A 16 32.92 -2.36 4.23
N LEU A 17 33.49 -3.31 4.98
CA LEU A 17 32.73 -4.45 5.50
C LEU A 17 31.67 -3.93 6.48
N PHE A 18 30.41 -3.89 6.04
CA PHE A 18 29.23 -3.60 6.85
C PHE A 18 29.27 -4.27 8.23
N TYR A 19 29.75 -5.51 8.28
CA TYR A 19 29.88 -6.32 9.49
C TYR A 19 30.86 -5.73 10.54
N ALA A 20 31.83 -4.94 10.11
CA ALA A 20 32.79 -4.26 10.99
C ALA A 20 32.28 -2.90 11.51
N ALA A 21 31.28 -2.31 10.83
CA ALA A 21 30.67 -1.04 11.21
C ALA A 21 29.52 -1.18 12.22
N VAL A 22 29.03 -2.41 12.42
CA VAL A 22 27.91 -2.70 13.31
C VAL A 22 28.43 -3.21 14.66
N ASP A 23 28.23 -2.42 15.72
CA ASP A 23 28.65 -2.74 17.09
C ASP A 23 27.47 -2.99 18.04
N GLY A 24 27.75 -3.70 19.15
CA GLY A 24 26.80 -3.91 20.24
C GLY A 24 25.58 -4.79 19.88
N GLU A 25 24.39 -4.36 20.27
CA GLU A 25 23.13 -5.11 20.14
C GLU A 25 22.76 -5.40 18.67
N MET A 26 23.15 -4.53 17.75
CA MET A 26 22.93 -4.74 16.31
C MET A 26 23.79 -5.87 15.76
N ARG A 27 25.00 -6.10 16.30
CA ARG A 27 25.88 -7.18 15.89
C ARG A 27 25.29 -8.54 16.27
N THR A 28 24.79 -8.66 17.50
CA THR A 28 24.04 -9.84 17.96
C THR A 28 22.81 -10.11 17.09
N THR A 29 22.11 -9.05 16.66
CA THR A 29 20.96 -9.16 15.78
C THR A 29 21.36 -9.65 14.38
N LEU A 30 22.46 -9.13 13.83
CA LEU A 30 23.02 -9.57 12.55
C LEU A 30 23.51 -11.02 12.60
N ASP A 31 24.12 -11.44 13.70
CA ASP A 31 24.57 -12.82 13.89
C ASP A 31 23.39 -13.79 13.96
N ASN A 32 22.34 -13.43 14.71
CA ASN A 32 21.12 -14.21 14.74
C ASN A 32 20.44 -14.27 13.36
N PHE A 33 20.44 -13.17 12.60
CA PHE A 33 19.94 -13.14 11.23
C PHE A 33 20.66 -14.15 10.34
N LEU A 34 21.99 -14.04 10.26
CA LEU A 34 22.83 -14.90 9.42
C LEU A 34 22.73 -16.36 9.85
N ARG A 35 22.68 -16.62 11.17
CA ARG A 35 22.50 -17.97 11.70
C ARG A 35 21.20 -18.59 11.23
N VAL A 36 20.07 -17.87 11.32
CA VAL A 36 18.76 -18.38 10.88
C VAL A 36 18.77 -18.68 9.37
N LEU A 37 19.38 -17.81 8.56
CA LEU A 37 19.50 -18.01 7.12
C LEU A 37 20.35 -19.25 6.74
N ILE A 38 21.42 -19.53 7.50
CA ILE A 38 22.34 -20.63 7.22
C ILE A 38 21.81 -21.97 7.76
N GLU A 39 21.32 -21.98 9.00
CA GLU A 39 20.91 -23.20 9.70
C GLU A 39 19.52 -23.69 9.28
N GLN A 40 18.64 -22.78 8.85
CA GLN A 40 17.24 -23.09 8.55
C GLN A 40 16.76 -22.42 7.26
N PRO A 41 17.38 -22.71 6.10
CA PRO A 41 17.10 -22.03 4.84
C PRO A 41 15.63 -22.17 4.37
N ASP A 42 14.99 -23.32 4.66
CA ASP A 42 13.62 -23.62 4.24
C ASP A 42 12.56 -23.31 5.32
N SER A 43 12.94 -22.64 6.41
CA SER A 43 11.99 -22.30 7.47
C SER A 43 11.07 -21.13 7.06
N LEU A 44 9.86 -21.12 7.63
CA LEU A 44 8.93 -19.99 7.50
C LEU A 44 9.55 -18.67 8.00
N GLU A 45 10.40 -18.74 9.02
CA GLU A 45 11.11 -17.59 9.56
C GLU A 45 12.13 -17.04 8.57
N THR A 46 12.92 -17.90 7.92
CA THR A 46 13.82 -17.48 6.83
C THR A 46 13.05 -16.88 5.66
N ALA A 47 11.94 -17.49 5.24
CA ALA A 47 11.10 -16.94 4.19
C ALA A 47 10.55 -15.54 4.53
N ARG A 48 10.15 -15.31 5.80
CA ARG A 48 9.72 -13.98 6.28
C ARG A 48 10.86 -12.97 6.32
N LEU A 49 12.05 -13.38 6.77
CA LEU A 49 13.23 -12.53 6.86
C LEU A 49 13.75 -12.11 5.48
N LEU A 50 13.64 -12.99 4.47
CA LEU A 50 14.04 -12.71 3.09
C LEU A 50 12.98 -11.96 2.28
N ASP A 51 11.73 -11.95 2.73
CA ASP A 51 10.67 -11.22 2.07
C ASP A 51 10.76 -9.72 2.39
N TYR A 52 11.31 -8.98 1.42
CA TYR A 52 11.49 -7.54 1.47
C TYR A 52 10.20 -6.76 1.79
N ARG A 53 9.02 -7.32 1.54
CA ARG A 53 7.74 -6.67 1.85
C ARG A 53 7.56 -6.44 3.35
N HIS A 54 8.18 -7.26 4.19
CA HIS A 54 8.18 -7.10 5.65
C HIS A 54 9.18 -6.05 6.16
N SER A 55 10.01 -5.47 5.28
CA SER A 55 10.95 -4.42 5.65
C SER A 55 10.34 -3.00 5.62
N TYR A 56 9.13 -2.86 5.06
CA TYR A 56 8.44 -1.59 4.90
C TYR A 56 7.14 -1.55 5.69
N ASP A 57 6.87 -0.41 6.31
CA ASP A 57 5.56 -0.09 6.88
C ASP A 57 4.84 0.78 5.86
N TYR A 58 3.65 0.37 5.48
CA TYR A 58 2.80 1.12 4.56
C TYR A 58 1.71 1.80 5.38
N ASP A 59 1.52 3.10 5.17
CA ASP A 59 0.50 3.90 5.84
C ASP A 59 -0.21 4.73 4.79
N LEU A 60 -1.54 4.61 4.74
CA LEU A 60 -2.37 5.44 3.88
C LEU A 60 -2.75 6.70 4.66
N ARG A 61 -2.41 7.86 4.11
CA ARG A 61 -2.67 9.16 4.75
C ARG A 61 -3.66 9.97 3.95
N VAL A 62 -4.57 10.61 4.68
CA VAL A 62 -5.55 11.55 4.15
C VAL A 62 -5.21 12.93 4.70
N TRP A 63 -5.38 13.93 3.85
CA TRP A 63 -5.19 15.34 4.19
C TRP A 63 -6.36 16.14 3.66
N ASN A 64 -6.60 17.31 4.25
CA ASN A 64 -7.65 18.20 3.81
C ASN A 64 -7.11 19.13 2.71
N ALA A 65 -7.68 19.05 1.51
CA ALA A 65 -7.29 19.92 0.41
C ALA A 65 -7.65 21.39 0.64
N THR A 66 -8.67 21.70 1.45
CA THR A 66 -9.10 23.07 1.75
C THR A 66 -8.35 23.70 2.92
N ASP A 67 -7.75 22.88 3.78
CA ASP A 67 -6.86 23.31 4.86
C ASP A 67 -5.54 22.53 4.82
N PRO A 68 -4.55 22.99 4.03
CA PRO A 68 -3.26 22.35 3.92
C PRO A 68 -2.43 22.34 5.22
N GLN A 69 -2.81 23.14 6.23
CA GLN A 69 -2.15 23.17 7.54
C GLN A 69 -2.73 22.13 8.51
N ALA A 70 -3.86 21.51 8.17
CA ALA A 70 -4.41 20.42 8.95
C ALA A 70 -3.43 19.23 9.01
N PRO A 71 -3.34 18.53 10.15
CA PRO A 71 -2.43 17.40 10.29
C PRO A 71 -2.82 16.27 9.33
N LEU A 72 -1.82 15.63 8.71
CA LEU A 72 -2.04 14.40 7.95
C LEU A 72 -2.63 13.35 8.89
N GLN A 73 -3.67 12.69 8.42
CA GLN A 73 -4.39 11.70 9.19
C GLN A 73 -4.12 10.31 8.62
N SER A 74 -3.66 9.39 9.46
CA SER A 74 -3.44 8.00 9.08
C SER A 74 -4.78 7.26 9.11
N VAL A 75 -5.10 6.58 8.01
CA VAL A 75 -6.32 5.78 7.85
C VAL A 75 -6.35 4.65 8.89
N ASP A 76 -5.22 3.96 9.12
CA ASP A 76 -5.13 2.87 10.09
C ASP A 76 -5.46 3.34 11.52
N LYS A 77 -5.01 4.54 11.88
CA LYS A 77 -5.28 5.12 13.21
C LYS A 77 -6.71 5.67 13.35
N GLN A 78 -7.41 5.91 12.24
CA GLN A 78 -8.73 6.53 12.23
C GLN A 78 -9.87 5.60 11.84
N SER A 79 -9.60 4.38 11.36
CA SER A 79 -10.62 3.42 10.95
C SER A 79 -11.66 3.12 12.04
N GLY A 80 -11.34 3.35 13.33
CA GLY A 80 -12.26 3.21 14.45
C GLY A 80 -13.13 4.45 14.78
N LYS A 81 -12.89 5.61 14.15
CA LYS A 81 -13.55 6.90 14.46
C LYS A 81 -14.33 7.52 13.28
N MET A 82 -14.12 7.01 12.07
CA MET A 82 -14.72 7.53 10.84
C MET A 82 -16.13 6.98 10.61
N SER A 83 -17.00 7.76 9.97
CA SER A 83 -18.34 7.30 9.55
C SER A 83 -18.23 6.17 8.52
N GLY A 84 -19.25 5.33 8.42
CA GLY A 84 -19.26 4.17 7.50
C GLY A 84 -18.94 4.52 6.04
N GLY A 85 -19.30 5.73 5.57
CA GLY A 85 -18.97 6.22 4.23
C GLY A 85 -17.57 6.83 4.10
N GLU A 86 -17.05 7.44 5.16
CA GLU A 86 -15.70 8.03 5.16
C GLU A 86 -14.62 6.95 5.10
N ASN A 87 -14.87 5.82 5.77
CA ASN A 87 -14.02 4.65 5.74
C ASN A 87 -13.90 4.02 4.35
N GLN A 88 -14.88 4.18 3.45
CA GLN A 88 -14.88 3.44 2.18
C GLN A 88 -13.95 4.02 1.10
N SER A 89 -13.72 5.33 1.06
CA SER A 89 -12.86 5.91 0.01
C SER A 89 -11.40 5.44 0.07
N PRO A 90 -10.76 5.34 1.25
CA PRO A 90 -9.45 4.70 1.38
C PRO A 90 -9.37 3.30 0.76
N TYR A 91 -10.38 2.44 1.02
CA TYR A 91 -10.44 1.10 0.42
C TYR A 91 -10.61 1.16 -1.09
N PHE A 92 -11.43 2.09 -1.58
CA PHE A 92 -11.62 2.28 -3.01
C PHE A 92 -10.30 2.66 -3.72
N VAL A 93 -9.53 3.59 -3.15
CA VAL A 93 -8.20 3.96 -3.66
C VAL A 93 -7.27 2.74 -3.68
N ALA A 94 -7.26 1.93 -2.62
CA ALA A 94 -6.44 0.71 -2.57
C ALA A 94 -6.85 -0.33 -3.63
N ILE A 95 -8.15 -0.48 -3.89
CA ILE A 95 -8.68 -1.35 -4.95
C ILE A 95 -8.20 -0.86 -6.31
N LEU A 96 -8.34 0.43 -6.61
CA LEU A 96 -7.89 0.99 -7.90
C LEU A 96 -6.38 0.84 -8.10
N ALA A 97 -5.58 1.11 -7.06
CA ALA A 97 -4.13 0.90 -7.11
C ALA A 97 -3.78 -0.57 -7.41
N SER A 98 -4.54 -1.50 -6.85
CA SER A 98 -4.37 -2.93 -7.11
C SER A 98 -4.66 -3.28 -8.57
N TYR A 99 -5.73 -2.74 -9.16
CA TYR A 99 -6.05 -2.93 -10.58
C TYR A 99 -5.02 -2.29 -11.52
N LEU A 100 -4.55 -1.07 -11.22
CA LEU A 100 -3.47 -0.43 -11.97
C LEU A 100 -2.20 -1.28 -11.98
N ARG A 101 -1.88 -1.91 -10.84
CA ARG A 101 -0.74 -2.81 -10.73
C ARG A 101 -0.97 -4.10 -11.53
N ALA A 102 -2.15 -4.71 -11.37
CA ALA A 102 -2.51 -5.96 -12.05
C ALA A 102 -2.51 -5.81 -13.58
N TYR A 103 -3.00 -4.69 -14.10
CA TYR A 103 -2.98 -4.37 -15.53
C TYR A 103 -1.66 -3.76 -16.01
N GLN A 104 -0.65 -3.62 -15.14
CA GLN A 104 0.65 -3.00 -15.45
C GLN A 104 0.53 -1.56 -15.99
N ARG A 105 -0.53 -0.85 -15.60
CA ARG A 105 -0.86 0.52 -16.05
C ARG A 105 -0.24 1.63 -15.23
N HIS A 106 0.38 1.28 -14.10
CA HIS A 106 1.12 2.20 -13.25
C HIS A 106 2.48 2.63 -13.85
N GLU A 107 2.99 1.96 -14.89
CA GLU A 107 4.25 2.33 -15.55
C GLU A 107 3.99 3.18 -16.80
N SER A 108 4.76 4.26 -16.97
CA SER A 108 4.62 5.26 -18.06
C SER A 108 4.84 4.71 -19.48
N ARG A 109 5.13 3.41 -19.64
CA ARG A 109 5.29 2.75 -20.94
C ARG A 109 4.19 1.71 -21.14
N TRP A 110 3.06 2.18 -21.66
CA TRP A 110 2.00 1.40 -22.28
C TRP A 110 2.60 0.43 -23.29
N LYS A 111 2.83 -0.83 -22.90
CA LYS A 111 3.42 -1.84 -23.78
C LYS A 111 2.44 -2.90 -24.25
N GLN A 112 1.29 -3.07 -23.60
CA GLN A 112 0.31 -4.09 -23.99
C GLN A 112 -1.13 -3.62 -23.75
N PRO A 113 -2.06 -3.90 -24.67
CA PRO A 113 -3.48 -3.64 -24.44
C PRO A 113 -3.98 -4.50 -23.27
N SER A 114 -4.75 -3.89 -22.37
CA SER A 114 -5.36 -4.55 -21.20
C SER A 114 -6.85 -4.24 -21.16
N LEU A 115 -7.66 -5.17 -20.66
CA LEU A 115 -9.10 -4.97 -20.51
C LEU A 115 -9.46 -3.80 -19.59
N ALA A 116 -8.62 -3.53 -18.58
CA ALA A 116 -8.76 -2.40 -17.65
C ALA A 116 -10.10 -2.34 -16.90
N LEU A 117 -10.76 -3.48 -16.72
CA LEU A 117 -12.12 -3.56 -16.17
C LEU A 117 -12.10 -3.72 -14.64
N VAL A 118 -12.90 -2.91 -13.96
CA VAL A 118 -13.01 -2.86 -12.50
C VAL A 118 -14.45 -3.19 -12.11
N PRO A 119 -14.79 -4.47 -11.87
CA PRO A 119 -16.10 -4.87 -11.38
C PRO A 119 -16.19 -4.61 -9.87
N ILE A 120 -17.23 -3.91 -9.43
CA ILE A 120 -17.53 -3.66 -8.01
C ILE A 120 -18.99 -3.97 -7.75
N ASP A 121 -19.22 -4.91 -6.84
CA ASP A 121 -20.55 -5.24 -6.34
C ASP A 121 -20.90 -4.40 -5.12
N GLU A 122 -22.20 -4.11 -4.95
CA GLU A 122 -22.74 -3.21 -3.92
C GLU A 122 -21.99 -1.87 -3.85
N ALA A 123 -21.60 -1.38 -5.03
CA ALA A 123 -20.84 -0.16 -5.19
C ALA A 123 -21.63 1.00 -4.58
N PHE A 124 -20.90 1.84 -3.84
CA PHE A 124 -21.42 3.11 -3.34
C PHE A 124 -22.58 3.04 -2.33
N SER A 125 -22.93 1.84 -1.84
CA SER A 125 -24.04 1.61 -0.90
C SER A 125 -23.96 2.45 0.39
N LYS A 126 -22.77 2.92 0.78
CA LYS A 126 -22.53 3.76 1.98
C LYS A 126 -21.90 5.11 1.67
N MET A 127 -21.81 5.50 0.39
CA MET A 127 -21.21 6.76 -0.03
C MET A 127 -22.28 7.80 -0.39
N ASP A 128 -21.99 9.07 -0.13
CA ASP A 128 -22.80 10.17 -0.66
C ASP A 128 -22.54 10.39 -2.17
N THR A 129 -23.47 11.06 -2.84
CA THR A 129 -23.41 11.31 -4.29
C THR A 129 -22.16 12.08 -4.74
N GLY A 130 -21.58 12.92 -3.88
CA GLY A 130 -20.34 13.63 -4.19
C GLY A 130 -19.16 12.67 -4.31
N ARG A 131 -18.99 11.81 -3.29
CA ARG A 131 -17.93 10.80 -3.26
C ARG A 131 -18.06 9.77 -4.37
N ILE A 132 -19.29 9.43 -4.77
CA ILE A 132 -19.53 8.56 -5.93
C ILE A 132 -18.96 9.17 -7.20
N ARG A 133 -19.22 10.46 -7.43
CA ARG A 133 -18.68 11.19 -8.58
C ARG A 133 -17.16 11.19 -8.55
N ASP A 134 -16.55 11.55 -7.42
CA ASP A 134 -15.09 11.56 -7.27
C ASP A 134 -14.48 10.17 -7.56
N CYS A 135 -15.15 9.10 -7.15
CA CYS A 135 -14.72 7.72 -7.42
C CYS A 135 -14.80 7.36 -8.90
N ILE A 136 -15.87 7.78 -9.59
CA ILE A 136 -16.05 7.56 -11.04
C ILE A 136 -15.01 8.36 -11.82
N ASP A 137 -14.80 9.63 -11.45
CA ASP A 137 -13.83 10.51 -12.08
C ASP A 137 -12.41 9.93 -11.92
N ALA A 138 -12.05 9.43 -10.74
CA ALA A 138 -10.77 8.75 -10.51
C ALA A 138 -10.60 7.50 -11.39
N ILE A 139 -11.66 6.69 -11.60
CA ILE A 139 -11.59 5.54 -12.51
C ILE A 139 -11.28 5.99 -13.94
N GLN A 140 -11.93 7.05 -14.40
CA GLN A 140 -11.72 7.60 -15.75
C GLN A 140 -10.32 8.20 -15.93
N GLU A 141 -9.83 8.97 -14.96
CA GLU A 141 -8.48 9.55 -14.99
C GLU A 141 -7.38 8.49 -15.03
N LEU A 142 -7.64 7.33 -14.45
CA LEU A 142 -6.76 6.16 -14.46
C LEU A 142 -6.91 5.28 -15.73
N ASP A 143 -7.73 5.72 -16.69
CA ASP A 143 -8.13 5.00 -17.91
C ASP A 143 -8.79 3.63 -17.62
N LEU A 144 -9.33 3.42 -16.41
CA LEU A 144 -10.00 2.19 -16.02
C LEU A 144 -11.48 2.22 -16.45
N GLN A 145 -12.06 1.05 -16.62
CA GLN A 145 -13.46 0.86 -17.00
C GLN A 145 -14.23 0.25 -15.83
N GLY A 146 -15.04 1.06 -15.14
CA GLY A 146 -15.84 0.62 -14.01
C GLY A 146 -17.11 -0.12 -14.43
N VAL A 147 -17.39 -1.26 -13.81
CA VAL A 147 -18.67 -1.98 -13.90
C VAL A 147 -19.25 -2.10 -12.50
N PHE A 148 -20.38 -1.45 -12.25
CA PHE A 148 -20.94 -1.31 -10.92
C PHE A 148 -22.29 -2.00 -10.81
N SER A 149 -22.46 -2.79 -9.75
CA SER A 149 -23.76 -3.20 -9.24
C SER A 149 -24.13 -2.26 -8.08
N MET A 150 -25.29 -1.62 -8.16
CA MET A 150 -25.75 -0.63 -7.18
C MET A 150 -27.26 -0.74 -6.97
N SER A 151 -27.72 -0.45 -5.76
CA SER A 151 -29.15 -0.48 -5.42
C SER A 151 -29.92 0.57 -6.23
N THR A 152 -31.14 0.23 -6.68
CA THR A 152 -31.96 1.05 -7.59
C THR A 152 -32.23 2.48 -7.09
N GLU A 153 -32.20 2.72 -5.78
CA GLU A 153 -32.41 4.05 -5.20
C GLU A 153 -31.31 5.05 -5.53
N LEU A 154 -30.08 4.59 -5.77
CA LEU A 154 -28.94 5.43 -6.15
C LEU A 154 -28.93 5.78 -7.65
N LEU A 155 -29.62 5.00 -8.49
CA LEU A 155 -29.76 5.27 -9.93
C LEU A 155 -30.81 6.35 -10.25
N ARG A 156 -31.66 6.70 -9.28
CA ARG A 156 -32.80 7.62 -9.44
C ARG A 156 -32.56 9.02 -8.86
N ARG A 157 -31.38 9.28 -8.29
CA ARG A 157 -30.94 10.59 -7.78
C ARG A 157 -29.85 11.15 -8.67
#